data_AF-A0A3C0DXH3-F1
#
_entry.id   AF-A0A3C0DXH3-F1
#
_cell.length_a   1.000
_cell.length_b   1.000
_cell.length_c   1.000
_cell.angle_alpha   90.00
_cell.angle_beta   90.00
_cell.angle_gamma   90.00
#
_symmetry.space_group_name_H-M   'P 1'
#
loop_
_entity.id
_entity.type
_entity.pdbx_description
1 polymer ?
#
loop_
_entity_poly.entity_id
_entity_poly.type
_entity_poly.pdbx_seq_one_letter_code
_entity_poly.pdbx_strand_id
1 'polypeptide(L)'
;LGIRHVGETVAKLLAQSLGSLEKLAQASVEEVVALEGIGPVIAESVVSQFEDPGFQEVVARLVAAGIQTEVVVEAPVGNALEGEVVVVSGVFTTMSRDEAKAAVTAHGGRLVGSISSKTTMVLAGDNMGPSKLAKAEKLGVPIVDEDAFLARIQA
;
A
#
# COMPACT_ATOMS: atom_id res chain seq x y z
N LEU A 1 -15.00 11.12 8.11
CA LEU A 1 -14.95 12.41 7.38
C LEU A 1 -16.24 12.69 6.62
N GLY A 2 -16.92 11.69 6.02
CA GLY A 2 -18.29 11.90 5.51
C GLY A 2 -18.36 12.82 4.29
N ILE A 3 -17.31 12.83 3.46
CA ILE A 3 -17.29 13.56 2.20
C ILE A 3 -18.20 12.82 1.21
N ARG A 4 -19.07 13.55 0.50
CA ARG A 4 -19.96 12.94 -0.49
C ARG A 4 -19.14 12.25 -1.58
N HIS A 5 -19.60 11.08 -2.02
CA HIS A 5 -18.95 10.25 -3.06
C HIS A 5 -17.60 9.64 -2.67
N VAL A 6 -17.08 9.89 -1.47
CA VAL A 6 -15.83 9.30 -0.98
C VAL A 6 -16.12 8.12 -0.06
N GLY A 7 -15.96 6.90 -0.61
CA GLY A 7 -15.96 5.65 0.16
C GLY A 7 -14.57 5.27 0.68
N GLU A 8 -14.47 4.13 1.37
CA GLU A 8 -13.22 3.62 1.95
C GLU A 8 -12.08 3.50 0.94
N THR A 9 -12.35 2.93 -0.24
CA THR A 9 -11.35 2.75 -1.30
C THR A 9 -10.77 4.06 -1.79
N VAL A 10 -11.63 5.05 -2.01
CA VAL A 10 -11.22 6.39 -2.48
C VAL A 10 -10.47 7.12 -1.36
N ALA A 11 -10.92 7.02 -0.12
CA ALA A 11 -10.24 7.61 1.03
C ALA A 11 -8.83 7.04 1.21
N LYS A 12 -8.66 5.72 1.06
CA LYS A 12 -7.34 5.07 1.08
C LYS A 12 -6.43 5.57 -0.04
N LEU A 13 -6.96 5.67 -1.26
CA LEU A 13 -6.21 6.15 -2.42
C LEU A 13 -5.74 7.60 -2.23
N LEU A 14 -6.62 8.47 -1.74
CA LEU A 14 -6.30 9.86 -1.42
C LEU A 14 -5.22 9.96 -0.34
N ALA A 15 -5.38 9.19 0.74
CA ALA A 15 -4.39 9.16 1.83
C ALA A 15 -3.02 8.69 1.33
N GLN A 16 -2.97 7.62 0.54
CA GLN A 16 -1.71 7.09 -0.03
C GLN A 16 -1.04 8.07 -1.00
N SER A 17 -1.83 8.75 -1.83
CA SER A 17 -1.30 9.64 -2.87
C SER A 17 -0.82 10.98 -2.30
N LEU A 18 -1.60 11.58 -1.39
CA LEU A 18 -1.32 12.92 -0.84
C LEU A 18 -0.53 12.85 0.48
N GLY A 19 -0.54 11.71 1.16
CA GLY A 19 0.33 11.41 2.30
C GLY A 19 0.00 12.17 3.60
N SER A 20 -0.83 13.20 3.58
CA SER A 20 -1.25 13.92 4.79
C SER A 20 -2.58 14.62 4.59
N LEU A 21 -3.29 14.84 5.69
CA LEU A 21 -4.55 15.60 5.70
C LEU A 21 -4.34 17.07 5.30
N GLU A 22 -3.21 17.67 5.64
CA GLU A 22 -2.87 19.05 5.25
C GLU A 22 -2.67 19.19 3.75
N LYS A 23 -1.90 18.28 3.12
CA LYS A 23 -1.76 18.26 1.66
C LYS A 23 -3.10 18.05 0.97
N LEU A 24 -3.98 17.24 1.57
CA LEU A 24 -5.32 16.99 1.04
C LEU A 24 -6.21 18.24 1.18
N ALA A 25 -6.05 19.03 2.23
CA ALA A 25 -6.73 20.31 2.42
C ALA A 25 -6.25 21.40 1.46
N GLN A 26 -4.99 21.32 1.00
CA GLN A 26 -4.39 22.28 0.06
C GLN A 26 -4.46 21.81 -1.40
N ALA A 27 -4.85 20.56 -1.64
CA ALA A 27 -4.90 20.00 -2.98
C ALA A 27 -5.96 20.68 -3.85
N SER A 28 -5.58 20.98 -5.08
CA SER A 28 -6.50 21.48 -6.10
C SER A 28 -7.35 20.35 -6.70
N VAL A 29 -8.47 20.71 -7.33
CA VAL A 29 -9.33 19.74 -8.04
C VAL A 29 -8.52 19.01 -9.10
N GLU A 30 -7.62 19.70 -9.80
CA GLU A 30 -6.77 19.15 -10.87
C GLU A 30 -5.81 18.07 -10.34
N GLU A 31 -5.16 18.32 -9.19
CA GLU A 31 -4.28 17.35 -8.55
C GLU A 31 -5.03 16.09 -8.09
N VAL A 32 -6.26 16.27 -7.60
CA VAL A 32 -7.09 15.15 -7.13
C VAL A 32 -7.65 14.33 -8.30
N VAL A 33 -8.02 14.98 -9.41
CA VAL A 33 -8.45 14.29 -10.65
C VAL A 33 -7.31 13.55 -11.33
N ALA A 34 -6.07 14.01 -11.18
CA ALA A 34 -4.90 13.34 -11.74
C ALA A 34 -4.63 11.96 -11.11
N LEU A 35 -5.26 11.65 -9.96
CA LEU A 35 -5.13 10.36 -9.30
C LEU A 35 -5.94 9.28 -10.03
N GLU A 36 -5.28 8.20 -10.42
CA GLU A 36 -5.92 7.07 -11.10
C GLU A 36 -7.08 6.49 -10.29
N GLY A 37 -8.29 6.55 -10.83
CA GLY A 37 -9.51 6.07 -10.17
C GLY A 37 -10.33 7.15 -9.46
N ILE A 38 -9.93 8.42 -9.54
CA ILE A 38 -10.71 9.57 -9.05
C ILE A 38 -11.26 10.38 -10.22
N GLY A 39 -12.59 10.52 -10.26
CA GLY A 39 -13.27 11.35 -11.25
C GLY A 39 -13.46 12.80 -10.79
N PRO A 40 -13.83 13.71 -11.72
CA PRO A 40 -14.03 15.14 -11.43
C PRO A 40 -15.02 15.40 -10.30
N VAL A 41 -16.13 14.66 -10.26
CA VAL A 41 -17.18 14.82 -9.24
C VAL A 41 -16.64 14.54 -7.82
N ILE A 42 -15.76 13.54 -7.68
CA ILE A 42 -15.17 13.18 -6.39
C ILE A 42 -14.16 14.25 -5.99
N ALA A 43 -13.32 14.69 -6.93
CA ALA A 43 -12.33 15.74 -6.70
C ALA A 43 -12.98 17.06 -6.24
N GLU A 44 -14.01 17.52 -6.93
CA GLU A 44 -14.78 18.71 -6.55
C GLU A 44 -15.41 18.54 -5.15
N SER A 45 -15.97 17.36 -4.86
CA SER A 45 -16.57 17.08 -3.56
C SER A 45 -15.54 17.08 -2.43
N VAL A 46 -14.32 16.59 -2.69
CA VAL A 46 -13.22 16.61 -1.71
C VAL A 46 -12.80 18.06 -1.45
N VAL A 47 -12.42 18.80 -2.49
CA VAL A 47 -11.93 20.18 -2.36
C VAL A 47 -12.98 21.07 -1.70
N SER A 48 -14.23 21.02 -2.19
CA SER A 48 -15.33 21.82 -1.63
C SER A 48 -15.60 21.50 -0.16
N GLN A 49 -15.39 20.26 0.28
CA GLN A 49 -15.55 19.93 1.69
C GLN A 49 -14.41 20.45 2.55
N PHE A 50 -13.17 20.49 2.04
CA PHE A 50 -12.05 21.11 2.76
C PHE A 50 -12.11 22.63 2.77
N GLU A 51 -12.88 23.26 1.88
CA GLU A 51 -13.21 24.69 1.92
C GLU A 51 -14.33 25.03 2.92
N ASP A 52 -15.12 24.05 3.38
CA ASP A 52 -16.19 24.27 4.35
C ASP A 52 -15.59 24.56 5.75
N PRO A 53 -15.82 25.76 6.33
CA PRO A 53 -15.30 26.12 7.65
C PRO A 53 -15.75 25.16 8.74
N GLY A 54 -16.97 24.62 8.65
CA GLY A 54 -17.49 23.66 9.63
C GLY A 54 -16.71 22.34 9.60
N PHE A 55 -16.36 21.87 8.40
CA PHE A 55 -15.53 20.69 8.24
C PHE A 55 -14.09 20.92 8.70
N GLN A 56 -13.52 22.09 8.42
CA GLN A 56 -12.18 22.47 8.92
C GLN A 56 -12.13 22.48 10.45
N GLU A 57 -13.18 22.96 11.13
CA GLU A 57 -13.26 22.93 12.59
C GLU A 57 -13.32 21.49 13.13
N VAL A 58 -14.10 20.62 12.49
CA VAL A 58 -14.14 19.19 12.84
C VAL A 58 -12.77 18.55 12.67
N VAL A 59 -12.09 18.81 11.55
CA VAL A 59 -10.74 18.32 11.28
C VAL A 59 -9.78 18.83 12.36
N ALA A 60 -9.77 20.14 12.65
CA ALA A 60 -8.91 20.74 13.65
C ALA A 60 -9.13 20.13 15.04
N ARG A 61 -10.38 19.84 15.42
CA ARG A 61 -10.71 19.15 16.68
C ARG A 61 -10.19 17.72 16.72
N LEU A 62 -10.22 17.01 15.60
CA LEU A 62 -9.68 15.65 15.50
C LEU A 62 -8.15 15.67 15.62
N VAL A 63 -7.47 16.61 14.96
CA VAL A 63 -6.02 16.80 15.08
C VAL A 63 -5.64 17.17 16.52
N ALA A 64 -6.37 18.09 17.14
CA ALA A 64 -6.16 18.50 18.53
C ALA A 64 -6.39 17.36 19.53
N ALA A 65 -7.23 16.37 19.18
CA ALA A 65 -7.42 15.16 19.96
C ALA A 65 -6.29 14.12 19.81
N GLY A 66 -5.25 14.44 19.02
CA GLY A 66 -4.09 13.55 18.79
C GLY A 66 -4.32 12.48 17.73
N ILE A 67 -5.29 12.67 16.83
CA ILE A 67 -5.49 11.75 15.71
C ILE A 67 -4.34 11.93 14.71
N GLN A 68 -3.78 10.80 14.29
CA GLN A 68 -2.71 10.79 13.30
C GLN A 68 -3.24 11.16 11.91
N THR A 69 -2.74 12.26 11.37
CA THR A 69 -3.18 12.86 10.10
C THR A 69 -2.19 12.69 8.96
N GLU A 70 -0.98 12.21 9.26
CA GLU A 70 0.05 11.88 8.29
C GLU A 70 0.07 10.38 8.05
N VAL A 71 0.09 10.00 6.78
CA VAL A 71 0.42 8.65 6.38
C VAL A 71 1.90 8.47 6.69
N VAL A 72 2.18 7.74 7.76
CA VAL A 72 3.53 7.24 8.02
C VAL A 72 3.83 6.26 6.90
N VAL A 73 4.51 6.77 5.88
CA VAL A 73 5.27 5.90 4.99
C VAL A 73 6.42 5.42 5.86
N GLU A 74 6.29 4.20 6.37
CA GLU A 74 7.36 3.58 7.15
C GLU A 74 8.63 3.68 6.29
N ALA A 75 9.64 4.39 6.81
CA ALA A 75 10.94 4.42 6.17
C ALA A 75 11.39 2.96 6.03
N PRO A 76 11.88 2.55 4.85
CA PRO A 76 12.25 1.17 4.66
C PRO A 76 13.27 0.77 5.74
N VAL A 77 12.94 -0.29 6.49
CA VAL A 77 13.77 -0.83 7.57
C VAL A 77 15.13 -1.26 7.02
N GLY A 78 15.16 -1.61 5.72
CA GLY A 78 16.38 -1.76 4.94
C GLY A 78 16.09 -1.79 3.45
N ASN A 79 17.14 -1.94 2.65
CA ASN A 79 17.12 -1.99 1.19
C ASN A 79 17.47 -3.39 0.65
N ALA A 80 17.35 -4.42 1.49
CA ALA A 80 17.65 -5.81 1.15
C ALA A 80 16.84 -6.35 -0.04
N LEU A 81 15.66 -5.79 -0.31
CA LEU A 81 14.76 -6.18 -1.40
C LEU A 81 14.51 -5.03 -2.39
N GLU A 82 15.35 -4.00 -2.40
CA GLU A 82 15.16 -2.85 -3.29
C GLU A 82 15.22 -3.29 -4.76
N GLY A 83 14.13 -3.02 -5.49
CA GLY A 83 13.98 -3.41 -6.90
C GLY A 83 13.57 -4.87 -7.15
N GLU A 84 13.45 -5.68 -6.10
CA GLU A 84 12.93 -7.06 -6.20
C GLU A 84 11.40 -7.02 -6.34
N VAL A 85 10.87 -7.83 -7.27
CA VAL A 85 9.43 -7.99 -7.50
C VAL A 85 9.00 -9.32 -6.91
N VAL A 86 8.30 -9.28 -5.79
CA VAL A 86 7.98 -10.45 -4.96
C VAL A 86 6.51 -10.84 -5.09
N VAL A 87 6.26 -12.14 -5.27
CA VAL A 87 4.91 -12.73 -5.18
C VAL A 87 4.79 -13.52 -3.90
N VAL A 88 3.78 -13.19 -3.08
CA VAL A 88 3.48 -13.92 -1.84
C VAL A 88 2.39 -14.97 -2.08
N SER A 89 2.71 -16.24 -1.80
CA SER A 89 1.80 -17.38 -2.01
C SER A 89 1.96 -18.48 -0.98
N GLY A 90 0.86 -19.05 -0.50
CA GLY A 90 0.86 -20.10 0.51
C GLY A 90 0.27 -19.60 1.83
N VAL A 91 0.31 -20.48 2.82
CA VAL A 91 -0.03 -20.24 4.21
C VAL A 91 1.28 -20.09 4.97
N PHE A 92 1.41 -19.02 5.74
CA PHE A 92 2.62 -18.74 6.51
C PHE A 92 2.35 -19.11 7.96
N THR A 93 3.30 -19.75 8.62
CA THR A 93 3.14 -20.19 10.01
C THR A 93 3.72 -19.19 11.01
N THR A 94 4.82 -18.53 10.63
CA THR A 94 5.55 -17.58 11.50
C THR A 94 4.99 -16.17 11.42
N MET A 95 4.34 -15.80 10.31
CA MET A 95 3.75 -14.48 10.10
C MET A 95 2.43 -14.57 9.32
N SER A 96 1.56 -13.57 9.43
CA SER A 96 0.39 -13.48 8.58
C SER A 96 0.77 -13.09 7.15
N ARG A 97 -0.12 -13.37 6.19
CA ARG A 97 0.10 -12.98 4.79
C ARG A 97 0.23 -11.47 4.62
N ASP A 98 -0.47 -10.68 5.44
CA ASP A 98 -0.38 -9.22 5.39
C ASP A 98 0.91 -8.70 6.06
N GLU A 99 1.40 -9.36 7.11
CA GLU A 99 2.74 -9.08 7.65
C GLU A 99 3.85 -9.40 6.64
N ALA A 100 3.76 -10.53 5.92
CA ALA A 100 4.72 -10.83 4.86
C ALA A 100 4.72 -9.76 3.76
N LYS A 101 3.54 -9.23 3.41
CA LYS A 101 3.45 -8.12 2.45
C LYS A 101 4.05 -6.83 2.99
N ALA A 102 3.77 -6.53 4.26
CA ALA A 102 4.32 -5.37 4.94
C ALA A 102 5.85 -5.45 4.99
N ALA A 103 6.42 -6.59 5.39
CA ALA A 103 7.86 -6.84 5.43
C ALA A 103 8.52 -6.67 4.05
N VAL A 104 7.95 -7.27 3.00
CA VAL A 104 8.48 -7.06 1.63
C VAL A 104 8.52 -5.58 1.28
N THR A 105 7.45 -4.84 1.56
CA THR A 105 7.35 -3.41 1.23
C THR A 105 8.28 -2.56 2.10
N ALA A 106 8.40 -2.90 3.39
CA ALA A 106 9.28 -2.26 4.36
C ALA A 106 10.76 -2.49 4.05
N HIS A 107 11.12 -3.52 3.29
CA HIS A 107 12.50 -3.76 2.85
C HIS A 107 12.77 -3.30 1.39
N GLY A 108 11.88 -2.47 0.83
CA GLY A 108 12.03 -1.88 -0.51
C GLY A 108 11.56 -2.75 -1.68
N GLY A 109 10.94 -3.90 -1.39
CA GLY A 109 10.43 -4.83 -2.38
C GLY A 109 9.08 -4.43 -2.96
N ARG A 110 8.88 -4.73 -4.24
CA ARG A 110 7.63 -4.47 -4.95
C ARG A 110 6.74 -5.71 -4.97
N LEU A 111 5.56 -5.61 -4.39
CA LEU A 111 4.64 -6.74 -4.30
C LEU A 111 3.75 -6.86 -5.52
N VAL A 112 3.66 -8.06 -6.10
CA VAL A 112 2.75 -8.35 -7.23
C VAL A 112 1.91 -9.59 -6.96
N GLY A 113 0.64 -9.56 -7.42
CA GLY A 113 -0.31 -10.65 -7.18
C GLY A 113 -0.12 -11.88 -8.07
N SER A 114 0.61 -11.73 -9.18
CA SER A 114 0.80 -12.75 -10.21
C SER A 114 2.26 -12.85 -10.63
N ILE A 115 2.71 -14.08 -10.88
CA ILE A 115 4.05 -14.35 -11.43
C ILE A 115 4.06 -13.92 -12.90
N SER A 116 4.97 -13.01 -13.22
CA SER A 116 5.22 -12.46 -14.55
C SER A 116 6.70 -12.57 -14.89
N SER A 117 7.08 -12.22 -16.12
CA SER A 117 8.49 -12.12 -16.54
C SER A 117 9.29 -11.06 -15.76
N LYS A 118 8.63 -10.15 -15.04
CA LYS A 118 9.26 -9.15 -14.18
C LYS A 118 9.43 -9.63 -12.73
N THR A 119 8.87 -10.78 -12.37
CA THR A 119 8.95 -11.32 -11.00
C THR A 119 10.35 -11.86 -10.75
N THR A 120 11.03 -11.34 -9.73
CA THR A 120 12.39 -11.75 -9.38
C THR A 120 12.39 -12.84 -8.32
N MET A 121 11.36 -12.90 -7.47
CA MET A 121 11.28 -13.86 -6.38
C MET A 121 9.84 -14.25 -6.05
N VAL A 122 9.63 -15.50 -5.62
CA VAL A 122 8.35 -15.97 -5.07
C VAL A 122 8.55 -16.39 -3.62
N LEU A 123 7.86 -15.71 -2.71
CA LEU A 123 7.76 -16.12 -1.32
C LEU A 123 6.70 -17.21 -1.19
N ALA A 124 7.13 -18.44 -0.98
CA ALA A 124 6.30 -19.63 -0.84
C ALA A 124 6.18 -20.05 0.63
N GLY A 125 4.98 -19.93 1.19
CA GLY A 125 4.63 -20.58 2.45
C GLY A 125 4.16 -22.02 2.24
N ASP A 126 3.73 -22.64 3.32
CA ASP A 126 3.08 -23.95 3.32
C ASP A 126 1.91 -23.98 2.33
N ASN A 127 1.77 -25.10 1.63
CA ASN A 127 0.66 -25.34 0.72
C ASN A 127 0.56 -24.30 -0.41
N MET A 128 1.70 -23.89 -0.98
CA MET A 128 1.75 -23.05 -2.18
C MET A 128 0.88 -23.68 -3.30
N GLY A 129 -0.04 -22.89 -3.85
CA GLY A 129 -0.94 -23.37 -4.89
C GLY A 129 -0.20 -23.89 -6.14
N PRO A 130 -0.61 -25.05 -6.70
CA PRO A 130 0.12 -25.74 -7.78
C PRO A 130 0.27 -24.89 -9.05
N SER A 131 -0.70 -24.02 -9.34
CA SER A 131 -0.66 -23.12 -10.51
C SER A 131 0.42 -22.04 -10.43
N LYS A 132 0.85 -21.64 -9.23
CA LYS A 132 1.93 -20.68 -9.04
C LYS A 132 3.29 -21.38 -9.04
N LEU A 133 3.36 -22.58 -8.47
CA LEU A 133 4.57 -23.39 -8.47
C LEU A 133 5.00 -23.71 -9.91
N ALA A 134 4.07 -24.23 -10.71
CA ALA A 134 4.32 -24.52 -12.12
C ALA A 134 4.72 -23.28 -12.95
N LYS A 135 4.21 -22.09 -12.60
CA LYS A 135 4.60 -20.82 -13.26
C LYS A 135 5.99 -20.36 -12.85
N ALA A 136 6.34 -20.47 -11.57
CA ALA A 136 7.65 -20.11 -11.05
C ALA A 136 8.73 -20.98 -11.70
N GLU A 137 8.52 -22.31 -11.72
CA GLU A 137 9.43 -23.26 -12.37
C GLU A 137 9.56 -22.98 -13.87
N LYS A 138 8.43 -22.76 -14.56
CA LYS A 138 8.44 -22.48 -16.01
C LYS A 138 9.18 -21.19 -16.36
N LEU A 139 9.14 -20.18 -15.49
CA LEU A 139 9.81 -18.90 -15.69
C LEU A 139 11.22 -18.86 -15.06
N GLY A 140 11.63 -19.92 -14.35
CA GLY A 140 12.92 -19.98 -13.65
C GLY A 140 13.03 -18.99 -12.49
N VAL A 141 11.91 -18.60 -11.89
CA VAL A 141 11.90 -17.64 -10.77
C VAL A 141 12.24 -18.38 -9.47
N PRO A 142 13.21 -17.90 -8.68
CA PRO A 142 13.57 -18.52 -7.41
C PRO A 142 12.40 -18.49 -6.42
N ILE A 143 12.18 -19.64 -5.79
CA ILE A 143 11.18 -19.84 -4.74
C ILE A 143 11.92 -19.80 -3.41
N VAL A 144 11.48 -18.92 -2.51
CA VAL A 144 12.08 -18.69 -1.21
C VAL A 144 11.03 -18.96 -0.15
N ASP A 145 11.40 -19.72 0.87
CA ASP A 145 10.56 -20.02 2.05
C ASP A 145 10.54 -18.86 3.05
N GLU A 146 9.65 -18.95 4.04
CA GLU A 146 9.48 -17.89 5.04
C GLU A 146 10.75 -17.66 5.89
N ASP A 147 11.46 -18.72 6.28
CA ASP A 147 12.70 -18.64 7.06
C ASP A 147 13.83 -17.98 6.27
N ALA A 148 14.02 -18.40 5.01
CA ALA A 148 15.04 -17.81 4.13
C ALA A 148 14.74 -16.34 3.82
N PHE A 149 13.46 -15.97 3.70
CA PHE A 149 13.06 -14.57 3.54
C PHE A 149 13.39 -13.74 4.79
N LEU A 150 13.02 -14.24 5.98
CA LEU A 150 13.35 -13.62 7.27
C LEU A 150 14.87 -13.43 7.43
N ALA A 151 15.65 -14.44 7.12
CA ALA A 151 17.11 -14.38 7.18
C ALA A 151 17.70 -13.31 6.24
N ARG A 152 17.06 -13.08 5.09
CA ARG A 152 17.51 -12.10 4.08
C ARG A 152 17.16 -10.66 4.44
N ILE A 153 16.09 -10.43 5.19
CA ILE A 153 15.66 -9.09 5.63
C ILE A 153 16.25 -8.68 6.99
N GLN A 154 16.72 -9.64 7.80
CA GLN A 154 17.37 -9.41 9.09
C GLN A 154 18.90 -9.30 9.03
N ALA A 155 19.50 -9.52 7.85
CA ALA A 155 20.94 -9.41 7.59
C ALA A 155 21.35 -7.99 7.18
#